data_AF-X1RGX9-F1
#
_entry.id   AF-X1RGX9-F1
#
_cell.length_a   1.000
_cell.length_b   1.000
_cell.length_c   1.000
_cell.angle_alpha   90.00
_cell.angle_beta   90.00
_cell.angle_gamma   90.00
#
_symmetry.space_group_name_H-M   'P 1'
#
loop_
_entity.id
_entity.type
_entity.pdbx_description
1 polymer ?
#
loop_
_entity_poly.entity_id
_entity_poly.type
_entity_poly.pdbx_seq_one_letter_code
_entity_poly.pdbx_strand_id
1 'polypeptide(L)'
;MDILSPDSELIAHTLYCFSQGMKVAVEITVMAADANLISPEEEVIAIAGTDQGADTAIVVKSAYSTNFFDLKIKEIVAMPR
;
A
#
# COMPACT_ATOMS: atom_id res chain seq x y z
N MET A 1 3.91 15.87 11.66
CA MET A 1 2.49 15.67 12.02
C MET A 1 2.30 14.18 11.98
N ASP A 2 2.72 13.50 13.05
CA ASP A 2 2.70 12.04 13.11
C ASP A 2 1.36 11.62 13.67
N ILE A 3 0.44 11.28 12.75
CA ILE A 3 -0.91 10.77 13.04
C ILE A 3 -0.91 9.23 12.97
N LEU A 4 0.26 8.61 12.82
CA LEU A 4 0.41 7.17 12.72
C LEU A 4 0.49 6.55 14.12
N SER A 5 -0.28 5.47 14.34
CA SER A 5 -0.08 4.62 15.51
C SER A 5 1.30 3.94 15.44
N PRO A 6 1.88 3.52 16.58
CA PRO A 6 3.16 2.80 16.59
C PRO A 6 3.20 1.59 15.65
N ASP A 7 2.08 0.87 15.52
CA ASP A 7 1.96 -0.28 14.63
C ASP A 7 2.01 0.13 13.16
N SER A 8 1.27 1.19 12.79
CA SER A 8 1.27 1.71 11.41
C SER A 8 2.61 2.33 11.02
N GLU A 9 3.32 2.94 11.97
CA GLU A 9 4.67 3.46 11.75
C GLU A 9 5.67 2.31 11.49
N LEU A 10 5.62 1.24 12.29
CA LEU A 10 6.46 0.05 12.07
C LEU A 10 6.21 -0.58 10.69
N ILE A 11 4.94 -0.71 10.28
CA ILE A 11 4.57 -1.24 8.96
C ILE A 11 5.10 -0.32 7.85
N ALA A 12 4.91 1.00 7.99
CA ALA A 12 5.41 1.98 7.02
C ALA A 12 6.94 1.88 6.87
N HIS A 13 7.68 1.85 7.98
CA HIS A 13 9.13 1.69 7.98
C HIS A 13 9.59 0.36 7.38
N THR A 14 8.82 -0.70 7.58
CA THR A 14 9.08 -2.01 6.95
C THR A 14 8.88 -1.94 5.43
N LEU A 15 7.84 -1.27 4.95
CA LEU A 15 7.58 -1.10 3.52
C LEU A 15 8.59 -0.17 2.85
N TYR A 16 9.17 0.79 3.58
CA TYR A 16 10.27 1.62 3.08
C TYR A 16 11.55 0.83 2.74
N CYS A 17 11.68 -0.41 3.21
CA CYS A 17 12.75 -1.31 2.73
C CYS A 17 12.64 -1.63 1.23
N PHE A 18 11.47 -1.43 0.61
CA PHE A 18 11.28 -1.53 -0.83
C PHE A 18 11.44 -0.16 -1.49
N SER A 19 10.57 0.78 -1.16
CA SER A 19 10.61 2.17 -1.63
C SER A 19 9.61 3.03 -0.83
N GLN A 20 9.69 4.36 -0.94
CA GLN A 20 8.64 5.24 -0.39
C GLN A 20 7.30 4.95 -1.06
N GLY A 21 7.30 4.77 -2.38
CA GLY A 21 6.10 4.43 -3.16
C GLY A 21 5.46 3.10 -2.73
N MET A 22 6.22 2.09 -2.28
CA MET A 22 5.66 0.81 -1.82
C MET A 22 4.72 1.01 -0.63
N LYS A 23 5.16 1.78 0.36
CA LYS A 23 4.35 2.13 1.53
C LYS A 23 3.06 2.82 1.11
N VAL A 24 3.17 3.83 0.24
CA VAL A 24 2.01 4.61 -0.21
C VAL A 24 1.06 3.74 -1.04
N ALA A 25 1.56 2.87 -1.92
CA ALA A 25 0.73 1.96 -2.72
C ALA A 25 -0.11 1.03 -1.84
N VAL A 26 0.46 0.51 -0.74
CA VAL A 26 -0.28 -0.31 0.23
C VAL A 26 -1.32 0.52 0.98
N GLU A 27 -0.96 1.71 1.47
CA GLU A 27 -1.89 2.58 2.20
C GLU A 27 -3.10 2.99 1.36
N ILE A 28 -2.90 3.47 0.13
CA ILE A 28 -4.01 3.89 -0.73
C ILE A 28 -4.92 2.72 -1.10
N THR A 29 -4.37 1.50 -1.20
CA THR A 29 -5.16 0.28 -1.43
C THR A 29 -6.09 0.01 -0.26
N VAL A 30 -5.56 0.06 0.97
CA VAL A 30 -6.35 -0.17 2.19
C VAL A 30 -7.37 0.95 2.40
N MET A 31 -6.98 2.21 2.18
CA MET A 31 -7.89 3.36 2.28
C MET A 31 -9.03 3.28 1.25
N ALA A 32 -8.74 2.85 0.02
CA ALA A 32 -9.76 2.66 -1.01
C ALA A 32 -10.72 1.52 -0.65
N ALA A 33 -10.23 0.43 -0.08
CA ALA A 33 -11.05 -0.67 0.42
C ALA A 33 -11.95 -0.22 1.58
N ASP A 34 -11.39 0.47 2.59
CA ASP A 34 -12.14 1.01 3.72
C ASP A 34 -13.22 2.03 3.28
N ALA A 35 -12.95 2.79 2.22
CA ALA A 35 -13.91 3.70 1.61
C ALA A 35 -14.96 3.01 0.73
N ASN A 36 -14.92 1.67 0.60
CA ASN A 36 -15.76 0.87 -0.29
C ASN A 36 -15.68 1.30 -1.77
N LEU A 37 -14.53 1.82 -2.21
CA LEU A 37 -14.29 2.20 -3.61
C LEU A 37 -13.77 1.03 -4.46
N ILE A 38 -13.13 0.06 -3.82
CA ILE A 38 -12.72 -1.22 -4.40
C ILE A 38 -13.24 -2.34 -3.50
N SER A 39 -13.54 -3.51 -4.09
CA SER A 39 -13.98 -4.64 -3.28
C SER A 39 -12.79 -5.22 -2.52
N PRO A 40 -12.94 -5.59 -1.23
CA PRO A 40 -11.96 -6.42 -0.55
C PRO A 40 -11.80 -7.73 -1.31
N GLU A 41 -10.61 -8.33 -1.27
CA GLU A 41 -10.28 -9.58 -1.96
C GLU A 41 -10.12 -9.47 -3.49
N GLU A 42 -10.41 -8.30 -4.07
CA GLU A 42 -10.15 -8.01 -5.48
C GLU A 42 -8.65 -7.76 -5.71
N GLU A 43 -8.14 -8.25 -6.84
CA GLU A 43 -6.80 -7.91 -7.31
C GLU A 43 -6.84 -6.62 -8.11
N VAL A 44 -6.12 -5.61 -7.64
CA VAL A 44 -6.05 -4.28 -8.23
C VAL A 44 -4.61 -3.88 -8.50
N ILE A 45 -4.41 -2.92 -9.41
CA ILE A 45 -3.11 -2.27 -9.61
C ILE A 45 -3.07 -1.00 -8.77
N ALA A 46 -2.15 -0.93 -7.83
CA ALA A 46 -1.88 0.27 -7.05
C ALA A 46 -0.62 0.96 -7.57
N ILE A 47 -0.70 2.28 -7.79
CA ILE A 47 0.39 3.11 -8.32
C ILE A 47 0.64 4.25 -7.36
N ALA A 48 1.91 4.44 -6.98
CA ALA A 48 2.35 5.49 -6.08
C ALA A 48 3.79 5.94 -6.39
N GLY A 49 4.28 6.95 -5.67
CA GLY A 49 5.61 7.52 -5.89
C GLY A 49 6.25 8.11 -4.65
N THR A 50 7.50 8.55 -4.81
CA THR A 50 8.29 9.25 -3.79
C THR A 50 8.16 10.76 -3.95
N ASP A 51 7.67 11.46 -2.92
CA ASP A 51 7.39 12.90 -2.91
C ASP A 51 6.34 13.34 -3.96
N GLN A 52 6.68 13.22 -5.24
CA GLN A 52 5.83 13.60 -6.38
C GLN A 52 5.92 12.57 -7.51
N GLY A 53 4.85 12.47 -8.30
CA GLY A 53 4.77 11.55 -9.44
C GLY A 53 4.52 10.10 -9.01
N ALA A 54 4.98 9.15 -9.84
CA ALA A 54 4.82 7.73 -9.61
C ALA A 54 6.08 6.98 -10.04
N ASP A 55 6.63 6.18 -9.13
CA ASP A 55 7.84 5.36 -9.34
C ASP A 55 7.63 3.89 -8.95
N THR A 56 6.51 3.56 -8.31
CA THR A 56 6.19 2.23 -7.78
C THR A 56 4.80 1.81 -8.23
N ALA A 57 4.70 0.60 -8.78
CA ALA A 57 3.43 -0.01 -9.18
C ALA A 57 3.40 -1.49 -8.78
N ILE A 58 2.30 -1.92 -8.17
CA ILE A 58 2.12 -3.29 -7.67
C ILE A 58 0.76 -3.84 -8.08
N VAL A 59 0.69 -5.15 -8.29
CA VAL A 59 -0.58 -5.90 -8.27
C VAL A 59 -0.80 -6.37 -6.84
N VAL A 60 -1.95 -6.02 -6.26
CA VAL A 60 -2.25 -6.26 -4.85
C VAL A 60 -3.67 -6.77 -4.70
N LYS A 61 -3.83 -7.83 -3.90
CA LYS A 61 -5.13 -8.25 -3.38
C LYS A 61 -5.46 -7.35 -2.18
N SER A 62 -6.52 -6.57 -2.29
CA SER A 62 -6.95 -5.61 -1.27
C SER A 62 -7.52 -6.31 -0.02
N ALA A 63 -7.51 -5.60 1.11
CA ALA A 63 -8.15 -5.99 2.36
C ALA A 63 -8.54 -4.71 3.13
N TYR A 64 -9.48 -4.80 4.09
CA TYR A 64 -9.76 -3.69 4.99
C TYR A 64 -8.62 -3.50 6.00
N SER A 65 -8.52 -2.31 6.58
CA SER A 65 -7.52 -2.04 7.62
C SER A 65 -7.68 -2.93 8.84
N THR A 66 -8.92 -3.30 9.19
CA THR A 66 -9.21 -4.21 10.32
C THR A 66 -8.68 -5.63 10.13
N ASN A 67 -8.44 -6.05 8.88
CA ASN A 67 -7.87 -7.34 8.52
C ASN A 67 -6.65 -7.19 7.60
N PHE A 68 -5.81 -6.19 7.89
CA PHE A 68 -4.66 -5.79 7.08
C PHE A 68 -3.76 -6.95 6.62
N PHE A 69 -3.53 -7.96 7.46
CA PHE A 69 -2.66 -9.10 7.12
C PHE A 69 -3.22 -10.04 6.03
N ASP A 70 -4.50 -9.88 5.67
CA ASP A 70 -5.10 -10.55 4.52
C ASP A 70 -4.68 -9.92 3.18
N LEU A 71 -4.17 -8.68 3.19
CA LEU A 71 -3.59 -8.02 2.03
C LEU A 71 -2.41 -8.84 1.50
N LYS A 72 -2.35 -9.00 0.18
CA LYS A 72 -1.25 -9.72 -0.49
C LYS A 72 -0.76 -8.92 -1.69
N ILE A 73 0.49 -8.49 -1.63
CA ILE A 73 1.21 -8.01 -2.81
C ILE A 73 1.50 -9.25 -3.68
N LYS A 74 0.93 -9.28 -4.89
CA LYS A 74 1.06 -10.41 -5.82
C LYS A 74 2.23 -10.21 -6.76
N GLU A 75 2.41 -9.00 -7.26
CA GLU A 75 3.46 -8.67 -8.21
C GLU A 75 3.99 -7.25 -7.97
N ILE A 76 5.29 -7.05 -8.20
CA ILE A 76 5.91 -5.73 -8.28
C ILE A 76 6.18 -5.45 -9.75
N VAL A 77 5.41 -4.53 -10.33
CA VAL A 77 5.50 -4.17 -11.76
C VAL A 77 6.70 -3.25 -12.00
N ALA A 78 6.86 -2.26 -11.12
CA ALA A 78 7.99 -1.33 -11.13
C ALA A 78 8.25 -0.83 -9.71
N MET A 79 9.52 -0.58 -9.40
CA MET A 79 9.98 0.15 -8.21
C MET A 79 11.38 0.73 -8.46
N PRO A 80 11.80 1.79 -7.73
CA PRO A 80 13.19 2.24 -7.71
C PRO A 80 14.16 1.11 -7.31
N ARG A 81 15.40 1.17 -7.82
CA ARG A 81 16.46 0.17 -7.57
C ARG A 81 17.11 0.34 -6.20
#